data_AF-A0AAD5MP19-F1
#
_entry.id   AF-A0AAD5MP19-F1
#
_cell.length_a   1.000
_cell.length_b   1.000
_cell.length_c   1.000
_cell.angle_alpha   90.00
_cell.angle_beta   90.00
_cell.angle_gamma   90.00
#
_symmetry.space_group_name_H-M   'P 1'
#
loop_
_entity.id
_entity.type
_entity.pdbx_description
1 polymer ?
#
loop_
_entity_poly.entity_id
_entity_poly.type
_entity_poly.pdbx_seq_one_letter_code
_entity_poly.pdbx_strand_id
1 'polypeptide(L)'
;MHLVYSDTMDFKWATIVLIRAFAHSNGWVRLWALEKLVAIQPGTMAASYDYFLTVISNQLNSNEPFWRLVYRGSLSAFLDSLRSQIVGILSLLDNSDRETFLRRIFLTITEMSSPSSMFFISHSSMEIPTFPCLHMDDISLVIMLLQKARHIQNTTLRLATLFNFVVFFSKIVKSSREVANKIGYMTAFFSREDQSLFNRFVNMKSSQVILQSAFEPLDVVQFALQNRVDFEKDDFAALLWIRANLTGKKDEMKAVIEKVLADRLAEETNGSIEELSCSVIEAVDTLLTILFAYKEELLPVFYGLAELIQRYILFRCTTASSSKPQPSRVHSVYVGIWKRLELSLKSIVDLCLSLISEEKEITVERHCFLLQISYDAFAHLSHDELDDVIPCLVRYLGENPLLPLEHSKSVVIPRDKDANKLSAVIHEYRLKFVIKLLPNVLRMDPKQILMDCADQLAYASSYPVAQCYLDILQMLIDEVPCSTTLLAVVKAAIVFTKEQKKSHHFLPTLRSLLRLCFSKSVMNEQSVASVFMEYAFDLLTVAQLNTSVALYLSEALSKAENANLLSRNGRLWFFLSLSLDQYQERKIKFSMQLMR
;
A
#
# COMPACT_ATOMS: atom_id res chain seq x y z
N MET A 1 -27.52 11.16 35.34
CA MET A 1 -28.25 10.89 34.07
C MET A 1 -29.75 10.86 34.26
N HIS A 2 -30.32 9.99 35.10
CA HIS A 2 -31.78 10.00 35.36
C HIS A 2 -32.32 11.41 35.70
N LEU A 3 -31.66 12.13 36.62
CA LEU A 3 -32.03 13.50 36.99
C LEU A 3 -31.88 14.52 35.84
N VAL A 4 -30.96 14.28 34.90
CA VAL A 4 -30.80 15.14 33.71
C VAL A 4 -31.93 14.89 32.73
N TYR A 5 -32.31 13.63 32.50
CA TYR A 5 -33.39 13.27 31.58
C TYR A 5 -34.78 13.61 32.10
N SER A 6 -34.95 13.74 33.42
CA SER A 6 -36.18 14.25 34.04
C SER A 6 -36.21 15.78 34.16
N ASP A 7 -35.27 16.50 33.51
CA ASP A 7 -35.09 17.95 33.58
C ASP A 7 -34.94 18.53 35.01
N THR A 8 -34.61 17.67 35.97
CA THR A 8 -34.42 18.07 37.39
C THR A 8 -33.01 18.56 37.70
N MET A 9 -32.05 18.32 36.81
CA MET A 9 -30.65 18.72 36.98
C MET A 9 -30.01 19.05 35.62
N ASP A 10 -29.36 20.21 35.54
CA ASP A 10 -28.62 20.66 34.36
C ASP A 10 -27.49 19.68 33.99
N PHE A 11 -27.32 19.43 32.68
CA PHE A 11 -26.30 18.55 32.13
C PHE A 11 -24.88 18.92 32.58
N LYS A 12 -24.61 20.20 32.88
CA LYS A 12 -23.30 20.63 33.43
C LYS A 12 -22.84 19.82 34.65
N TRP A 13 -23.78 19.37 35.49
CA TRP A 13 -23.44 18.56 36.66
C TRP A 13 -23.03 17.13 36.30
N ALA A 14 -23.66 16.55 35.29
CA ALA A 14 -23.23 15.26 34.75
C ALA A 14 -21.85 15.37 34.08
N THR A 15 -21.59 16.47 33.38
CA THR A 15 -20.28 16.79 32.80
C THR A 15 -19.18 16.82 33.85
N ILE A 16 -19.41 17.43 35.02
CA ILE A 16 -18.43 17.45 36.13
C ILE A 16 -18.09 16.04 36.62
N VAL A 17 -19.11 15.17 36.77
CA VAL A 17 -18.90 13.77 37.18
C VAL A 17 -18.08 13.01 36.15
N LEU A 18 -18.40 13.18 34.86
CA LEU A 18 -17.67 12.56 33.77
C LEU A 18 -16.21 13.06 33.70
N ILE A 19 -15.97 14.36 33.83
CA ILE A 19 -14.62 14.94 33.85
C ILE A 19 -13.79 14.32 34.98
N ARG A 20 -14.35 14.19 36.19
CA ARG A 20 -13.66 13.52 37.31
C ARG A 20 -13.37 12.05 37.03
N ALA A 21 -14.31 11.34 36.41
CA ALA A 21 -14.12 9.94 36.05
C ALA A 21 -13.05 9.74 34.97
N PHE A 22 -12.96 10.66 34.00
CA PHE A 22 -11.91 10.67 32.97
C PHE A 22 -10.52 11.01 33.50
N ALA A 23 -10.44 11.84 34.56
CA ALA A 23 -9.19 12.15 35.25
C ALA A 23 -8.72 11.05 36.21
N HIS A 24 -9.50 9.98 36.38
CA HIS A 24 -9.20 8.92 37.33
C HIS A 24 -8.00 8.06 36.89
N SER A 25 -7.14 7.67 37.83
CA SER A 25 -5.93 6.85 37.54
C SER A 25 -6.25 5.42 37.08
N ASN A 26 -7.35 4.84 37.58
CA ASN A 26 -7.84 3.54 37.14
C ASN A 26 -8.56 3.62 35.79
N GLY A 27 -7.97 3.05 34.73
CA GLY A 27 -8.57 3.03 33.41
C GLY A 27 -9.88 2.24 33.26
N TRP A 28 -10.28 1.42 34.23
CA TRP A 28 -11.63 0.82 34.22
C TRP A 28 -12.70 1.87 34.51
N VAL A 29 -12.40 2.86 35.36
CA VAL A 29 -13.29 3.99 35.64
C VAL A 29 -13.37 4.90 34.41
N ARG A 30 -12.23 5.17 33.76
CA ARG A 30 -12.20 5.94 32.50
C ARG A 30 -12.98 5.25 31.38
N LEU A 31 -12.81 3.94 31.21
CA LEU A 31 -13.60 3.18 30.22
C LEU A 31 -15.09 3.22 30.55
N TRP A 32 -15.47 3.02 31.81
CA TRP A 32 -16.88 3.13 32.23
C TRP A 32 -17.45 4.51 31.90
N ALA A 33 -16.71 5.59 32.17
CA ALA A 33 -17.15 6.94 31.84
C ALA A 33 -17.33 7.15 30.33
N LEU A 34 -16.45 6.55 29.52
CA LEU A 34 -16.53 6.57 28.07
C LEU A 34 -17.76 5.79 27.56
N GLU A 35 -18.00 4.58 28.09
CA GLU A 35 -19.20 3.77 27.81
C GLU A 35 -20.48 4.53 28.20
N LYS A 36 -20.45 5.32 29.28
CA LYS A 36 -21.59 6.18 29.67
C LYS A 36 -21.75 7.40 28.77
N LEU A 37 -20.67 8.03 28.33
CA LEU A 37 -20.71 9.17 27.43
C LEU A 37 -21.37 8.82 26.09
N VAL A 38 -21.00 7.69 25.48
CA VAL A 38 -21.57 7.24 24.21
C VAL A 38 -23.01 6.71 24.34
N ALA A 39 -23.51 6.52 25.56
CA ALA A 39 -24.87 6.10 25.86
C ALA A 39 -25.79 7.26 26.28
N ILE A 40 -25.30 8.51 26.28
CA ILE A 40 -26.12 9.68 26.64
C ILE A 40 -27.13 9.94 25.52
N GLN A 41 -28.40 10.20 25.86
CA GLN A 41 -29.41 10.60 24.88
C GLN A 41 -28.89 11.62 23.85
N PRO A 42 -29.04 11.36 22.53
CA PRO A 42 -28.47 12.20 21.48
C PRO A 42 -28.88 13.67 21.53
N GLY A 43 -30.10 13.99 21.99
CA GLY A 43 -30.55 15.39 22.12
C GLY A 43 -29.71 16.22 23.08
N THR A 44 -29.30 15.64 24.21
CA THR A 44 -28.40 16.30 25.16
C THR A 44 -27.01 16.52 24.55
N MET A 45 -26.50 15.57 23.77
CA MET A 45 -25.20 15.70 23.13
C MET A 45 -25.22 16.59 21.88
N ALA A 46 -26.34 16.68 21.16
CA ALA A 46 -26.48 17.58 20.01
C ALA A 46 -26.34 19.05 20.44
N ALA A 47 -26.92 19.41 21.59
CA ALA A 47 -26.75 20.75 22.17
C ALA A 47 -25.34 21.03 22.72
N SER A 48 -24.46 20.03 22.78
CA SER A 48 -23.12 20.13 23.39
C SER A 48 -22.11 19.24 22.68
N TYR A 49 -22.18 19.15 21.35
CA TYR A 49 -21.37 18.20 20.59
C TYR A 49 -19.87 18.49 20.68
N ASP A 50 -19.49 19.74 20.98
CA ASP A 50 -18.11 20.14 21.22
C ASP A 50 -17.49 19.46 22.44
N TYR A 51 -18.28 19.34 23.52
CA TYR A 51 -17.87 18.59 24.69
C TYR A 51 -17.66 17.11 24.33
N PHE A 52 -18.59 16.53 23.57
CA PHE A 52 -18.49 15.15 23.11
C PHE A 52 -17.22 14.92 22.29
N LEU A 53 -16.96 15.73 21.26
CA LEU A 53 -15.78 15.60 20.41
C LEU A 53 -14.47 15.79 21.17
N THR A 54 -14.41 16.78 22.06
CA THR A 54 -13.22 17.03 22.90
C THR A 54 -12.90 15.84 23.80
N VAL A 55 -13.93 15.27 24.45
CA VAL A 55 -13.75 14.13 25.34
C VAL A 55 -13.37 12.87 24.54
N ILE A 56 -14.05 12.61 23.43
CA ILE A 56 -13.74 11.48 22.55
C ILE A 56 -12.31 11.57 22.03
N SER A 57 -11.87 12.77 21.59
CA SER A 57 -10.47 13.05 21.20
C SER A 57 -9.50 12.62 22.28
N ASN A 58 -9.65 13.16 23.48
CA ASN A 58 -8.69 12.96 24.56
C ASN A 58 -8.69 11.52 25.09
N GLN A 59 -9.86 10.91 25.23
CA GLN A 59 -9.99 9.61 25.90
C GLN A 59 -9.70 8.44 24.96
N LEU A 60 -10.05 8.57 23.68
CA LEU A 60 -9.72 7.53 22.70
C LEU A 60 -8.27 7.61 22.23
N ASN A 61 -7.56 8.73 22.44
CA ASN A 61 -6.17 8.89 22.00
C ASN A 61 -5.14 8.07 22.82
N SER A 62 -5.49 6.83 23.13
CA SER A 62 -4.62 5.80 23.69
C SER A 62 -5.13 4.42 23.25
N ASN A 63 -4.27 3.41 23.27
CA ASN A 63 -4.69 2.03 22.97
C ASN A 63 -5.41 1.35 24.17
N GLU A 64 -5.48 2.01 25.32
CA GLU A 64 -6.01 1.41 26.55
C GLU A 64 -7.52 1.09 26.48
N PRO A 65 -8.41 1.99 26.02
CA PRO A 65 -9.83 1.68 25.85
C PRO A 65 -10.05 0.47 24.95
N PHE A 66 -9.31 0.38 23.84
CA PHE A 66 -9.36 -0.76 22.92
C PHE A 66 -9.11 -2.07 23.65
N TRP A 67 -8.00 -2.15 24.40
CA TRP A 67 -7.64 -3.37 25.10
C TRP A 67 -8.64 -3.78 26.18
N ARG A 68 -9.20 -2.81 26.90
CA ARG A 68 -10.16 -3.05 27.96
C ARG A 68 -11.53 -3.48 27.41
N LEU A 69 -11.96 -2.91 26.30
CA LEU A 69 -13.19 -3.30 25.59
C LEU A 69 -13.08 -4.72 25.04
N VAL A 70 -11.95 -5.05 24.41
CA VAL A 70 -11.71 -6.42 23.92
C VAL A 70 -11.65 -7.41 25.09
N TYR A 71 -10.99 -7.04 26.20
CA TYR A 71 -10.95 -7.88 27.40
C TYR A 71 -12.34 -8.19 27.97
N ARG A 72 -13.25 -7.20 27.97
CA ARG A 72 -14.64 -7.38 28.43
C ARG A 72 -15.56 -8.03 27.39
N GLY A 73 -15.10 -8.21 26.15
CA GLY A 73 -15.96 -8.63 25.04
C GLY A 73 -17.03 -7.59 24.68
N SER A 74 -16.86 -6.32 25.09
CA SER A 74 -17.84 -5.24 24.89
C SER A 74 -17.52 -4.32 23.71
N LEU A 75 -16.52 -4.67 22.89
CA LEU A 75 -16.08 -3.83 21.78
C LEU A 75 -17.20 -3.54 20.76
N SER A 76 -17.94 -4.57 20.31
CA SER A 76 -19.03 -4.39 19.35
C SER A 76 -20.12 -3.46 19.91
N ALA A 77 -20.58 -3.74 21.13
CA ALA A 77 -21.60 -2.93 21.81
C ALA A 77 -21.14 -1.47 22.00
N PHE A 78 -19.86 -1.25 22.28
CA PHE A 78 -19.30 0.09 22.36
C PHE A 78 -19.31 0.81 21.00
N LEU A 79 -18.88 0.13 19.93
CA LEU A 79 -18.90 0.68 18.57
C LEU A 79 -20.32 0.98 18.09
N ASP A 80 -21.28 0.11 18.40
CA ASP A 80 -22.70 0.31 18.11
C ASP A 80 -23.26 1.52 18.85
N SER A 81 -22.87 1.72 20.12
CA SER A 81 -23.28 2.87 20.92
C SER A 81 -22.66 4.17 20.38
N LEU A 82 -21.37 4.15 20.06
CA LEU A 82 -20.68 5.29 19.46
C LEU A 82 -21.27 5.68 18.10
N ARG A 83 -21.58 4.71 17.24
CA ARG A 83 -22.31 4.90 15.98
C ARG A 83 -23.66 5.55 16.24
N SER A 84 -24.46 4.95 17.12
CA SER A 84 -25.80 5.44 17.44
C SER A 84 -25.77 6.88 17.95
N GLN A 85 -24.73 7.23 18.71
CA GLN A 85 -24.53 8.58 19.21
C GLN A 85 -24.21 9.57 18.09
N ILE A 86 -23.26 9.25 17.21
CA ILE A 86 -22.87 10.12 16.09
C ILE A 86 -24.08 10.32 15.15
N VAL A 87 -24.79 9.24 14.81
CA VAL A 87 -26.01 9.30 13.98
C VAL A 87 -27.10 10.11 14.66
N GLY A 88 -27.32 9.90 15.95
CA GLY A 88 -28.32 10.63 16.73
C GLY A 88 -28.04 12.13 16.77
N ILE A 89 -26.78 12.53 17.02
CA ILE A 89 -26.37 13.94 16.97
C ILE A 89 -26.64 14.52 15.57
N LEU A 90 -26.15 13.86 14.52
CA LEU A 90 -26.36 14.32 13.13
C LEU A 90 -27.84 14.51 12.79
N SER A 91 -28.70 13.60 13.23
CA SER A 91 -30.14 13.66 12.93
C SER A 91 -30.85 14.87 13.53
N LEU A 92 -30.36 15.38 14.67
CA LEU A 92 -30.95 16.48 15.43
C LEU A 92 -30.38 17.86 15.08
N LEU A 93 -29.20 17.91 14.46
CA LEU A 93 -28.61 19.14 13.97
C LEU A 93 -29.28 19.62 12.68
N ASP A 94 -29.27 20.93 12.44
CA ASP A 94 -29.67 21.51 11.16
C ASP A 94 -28.57 21.34 10.10
N ASN A 95 -28.79 21.78 8.86
CA ASN A 95 -27.81 21.58 7.78
C ASN A 95 -26.47 22.29 8.03
N SER A 96 -26.48 23.49 8.63
CA SER A 96 -25.26 24.27 8.88
C SER A 96 -24.44 23.66 10.02
N ASP A 97 -25.11 23.24 11.09
CA ASP A 97 -24.48 22.59 12.23
C ASP A 97 -24.00 21.18 11.89
N ARG A 98 -24.70 20.44 11.01
CA ARG A 98 -24.22 19.14 10.50
C ARG A 98 -22.89 19.26 9.79
N GLU A 99 -22.77 20.23 8.88
CA GLU A 99 -21.52 20.48 8.14
C GLU A 99 -20.37 20.81 9.12
N THR A 100 -20.64 21.69 10.08
CA THR A 100 -19.69 22.08 11.12
C THR A 100 -19.26 20.89 11.98
N PHE A 101 -20.22 20.07 12.42
CA PHE A 101 -19.97 18.89 13.24
C PHE A 101 -19.11 17.86 12.51
N LEU A 102 -19.38 17.58 11.24
CA LEU A 102 -18.56 16.66 10.44
C LEU A 102 -17.14 17.15 10.22
N ARG A 103 -16.96 18.43 9.89
CA ARG A 103 -15.63 19.04 9.77
C ARG A 103 -14.85 18.90 11.08
N ARG A 104 -15.51 19.14 12.22
CA ARG A 104 -14.90 18.95 13.54
C ARG A 104 -14.58 17.49 13.84
N ILE A 105 -15.40 16.53 13.42
CA ILE A 105 -15.06 15.09 13.51
C ILE A 105 -13.75 14.83 12.76
N PHE A 106 -13.63 15.27 11.51
CA PHE A 106 -12.41 15.04 10.73
C PHE A 106 -11.18 15.71 11.34
N LEU A 107 -11.31 16.97 11.78
CA LEU A 107 -10.24 17.68 12.48
C LEU A 107 -9.80 16.94 13.75
N THR A 108 -10.77 16.49 14.55
CA THR A 108 -10.51 15.73 15.77
C THR A 108 -9.69 14.46 15.48
N ILE A 109 -10.05 13.70 14.44
CA ILE A 109 -9.31 12.49 14.07
C ILE A 109 -7.90 12.84 13.56
N THR A 110 -7.77 13.94 12.81
CA THR A 110 -6.45 14.43 12.36
C THR A 110 -5.55 14.90 13.50
N GLU A 111 -6.06 15.02 14.74
CA GLU A 111 -5.27 15.30 15.95
C GLU A 111 -4.91 14.02 16.73
N MET A 112 -5.75 12.97 16.70
CA MET A 112 -5.50 11.69 17.39
C MET A 112 -4.22 10.97 16.91
N SER A 113 -3.32 10.57 17.81
CA SER A 113 -2.11 9.80 17.47
C SER A 113 -2.31 8.28 17.53
N SER A 114 -3.33 7.79 18.24
CA SER A 114 -3.58 6.35 18.42
C SER A 114 -4.34 5.72 17.24
N PRO A 115 -3.82 4.64 16.61
CA PRO A 115 -4.48 3.92 15.51
C PRO A 115 -5.85 3.34 15.85
N SER A 116 -6.03 2.85 17.08
CA SER A 116 -7.29 2.23 17.52
C SER A 116 -8.44 3.25 17.59
N SER A 117 -8.13 4.49 17.97
CA SER A 117 -9.06 5.63 17.96
C SER A 117 -9.58 5.92 16.55
N MET A 118 -8.66 6.02 15.57
CA MET A 118 -9.04 6.28 14.18
C MET A 118 -9.94 5.18 13.65
N PHE A 119 -9.62 3.93 13.99
CA PHE A 119 -10.45 2.80 13.63
C PHE A 119 -11.85 2.91 14.26
N PHE A 120 -11.97 3.20 15.56
CA PHE A 120 -13.26 3.33 16.24
C PHE A 120 -14.17 4.36 15.59
N ILE A 121 -13.63 5.55 15.30
CA ILE A 121 -14.42 6.59 14.63
C ILE A 121 -14.75 6.16 13.20
N SER A 122 -13.78 5.68 12.42
CA SER A 122 -14.02 5.25 11.03
C SER A 122 -15.10 4.16 10.94
N HIS A 123 -15.06 3.18 11.84
CA HIS A 123 -16.00 2.06 11.88
C HIS A 123 -17.39 2.54 12.29
N SER A 124 -17.47 3.41 13.30
CA SER A 124 -18.74 4.02 13.72
C SER A 124 -19.34 4.90 12.61
N SER A 125 -18.50 5.49 11.76
CA SER A 125 -18.92 6.31 10.63
C SER A 125 -19.43 5.53 9.42
N MET A 126 -19.12 4.23 9.30
CA MET A 126 -19.46 3.43 8.13
C MET A 126 -20.94 3.28 7.88
N GLU A 127 -21.75 3.23 8.93
CA GLU A 127 -23.19 2.99 8.85
C GLU A 127 -24.03 4.26 8.95
N ILE A 128 -23.36 5.41 9.02
CA ILE A 128 -24.02 6.70 8.93
C ILE A 128 -24.80 6.78 7.61
N PRO A 129 -26.07 7.26 7.61
CA PRO A 129 -26.87 7.39 6.40
C PRO A 129 -26.28 8.39 5.41
N THR A 130 -26.70 8.34 4.15
CA THR A 130 -26.26 9.30 3.13
C THR A 130 -26.91 10.66 3.36
N PHE A 131 -26.11 11.71 3.53
CA PHE A 131 -26.56 13.11 3.62
C PHE A 131 -25.51 14.04 2.99
N PRO A 132 -25.69 14.44 1.73
CA PRO A 132 -24.70 15.26 1.04
C PRO A 132 -24.67 16.70 1.59
N CYS A 133 -23.66 17.04 2.39
CA CYS A 133 -23.46 18.38 2.94
C CYS A 133 -22.06 18.95 2.66
N LEU A 134 -21.03 18.12 2.53
CA LEU A 134 -19.66 18.57 2.27
C LEU A 134 -19.44 18.95 0.81
N HIS A 135 -18.49 19.86 0.60
CA HIS A 135 -18.15 20.45 -0.69
C HIS A 135 -16.77 20.01 -1.18
N MET A 136 -16.41 20.42 -2.39
CA MET A 136 -15.10 20.11 -3.00
C MET A 136 -13.90 20.55 -2.16
N ASP A 137 -14.02 21.66 -1.45
CA ASP A 137 -12.94 22.23 -0.63
C ASP A 137 -12.57 21.32 0.55
N ASP A 138 -13.52 20.49 0.99
CA ASP A 138 -13.35 19.54 2.10
C ASP A 138 -12.51 18.30 1.71
N ILE A 139 -12.24 18.08 0.42
CA ILE A 139 -11.39 16.95 -0.04
C ILE A 139 -10.00 17.04 0.59
N SER A 140 -9.45 18.24 0.75
CA SER A 140 -8.13 18.46 1.36
C SER A 140 -8.05 17.91 2.79
N LEU A 141 -9.11 18.12 3.57
CA LEU A 141 -9.23 17.63 4.95
C LEU A 141 -9.27 16.10 5.00
N VAL A 142 -10.00 15.47 4.08
CA VAL A 142 -10.08 14.00 4.02
C VAL A 142 -8.76 13.41 3.52
N ILE A 143 -8.07 14.04 2.56
CA ILE A 143 -6.74 13.61 2.14
C ILE A 143 -5.76 13.65 3.32
N MET A 144 -5.77 14.71 4.13
CA MET A 144 -4.94 14.80 5.33
C MET A 144 -5.21 13.65 6.31
N LEU A 145 -6.49 13.32 6.51
CA LEU A 145 -6.90 12.19 7.32
C LEU A 145 -6.39 10.85 6.77
N LEU A 146 -6.54 10.61 5.47
CA LEU A 146 -6.06 9.37 4.81
C LEU A 146 -4.53 9.25 4.89
N GLN A 147 -3.81 10.36 4.69
CA GLN A 147 -2.35 10.40 4.87
C GLN A 147 -1.96 10.03 6.30
N LYS A 148 -2.68 10.54 7.30
CA LYS A 148 -2.44 10.19 8.69
C LYS A 148 -2.72 8.71 8.97
N ALA A 149 -3.84 8.18 8.49
CA ALA A 149 -4.22 6.78 8.64
C ALA A 149 -3.25 5.83 7.90
N ARG A 150 -2.58 6.28 6.83
CA ARG A 150 -1.55 5.50 6.12
C ARG A 150 -0.37 5.11 7.00
N HIS A 151 -0.08 5.88 8.06
CA HIS A 151 0.99 5.59 9.02
C HIS A 151 0.63 4.51 10.05
N ILE A 152 -0.62 4.01 10.06
CA ILE A 152 -1.00 2.85 10.88
C ILE A 152 -0.17 1.65 10.43
N GLN A 153 0.61 1.07 11.35
CA GLN A 153 1.53 -0.02 11.04
C GLN A 153 0.83 -1.35 10.74
N ASN A 154 -0.31 -1.62 11.41
CA ASN A 154 -1.07 -2.84 11.17
C ASN A 154 -1.85 -2.73 9.85
N THR A 155 -1.51 -3.56 8.86
CA THR A 155 -2.11 -3.50 7.51
C THR A 155 -3.63 -3.66 7.52
N THR A 156 -4.18 -4.63 8.26
CA THR A 156 -5.64 -4.86 8.30
C THR A 156 -6.37 -3.67 8.91
N LEU A 157 -5.90 -3.18 10.07
CA LEU A 157 -6.48 -2.01 10.74
C LEU A 157 -6.37 -0.76 9.84
N ARG A 158 -5.22 -0.57 9.19
CA ARG A 158 -4.97 0.53 8.25
C ARG A 158 -5.96 0.49 7.09
N LEU A 159 -6.04 -0.63 6.37
CA LEU A 159 -6.88 -0.77 5.18
C LEU A 159 -8.37 -0.62 5.53
N ALA A 160 -8.82 -1.23 6.63
CA ALA A 160 -10.18 -1.03 7.12
C ALA A 160 -10.47 0.44 7.44
N THR A 161 -9.57 1.12 8.14
CA THR A 161 -9.72 2.55 8.50
C THR A 161 -9.76 3.44 7.25
N LEU A 162 -8.84 3.25 6.31
CA LEU A 162 -8.78 3.99 5.05
C LEU A 162 -10.05 3.79 4.23
N PHE A 163 -10.44 2.53 4.01
CA PHE A 163 -11.65 2.17 3.29
C PHE A 163 -12.88 2.82 3.93
N ASN A 164 -13.01 2.73 5.26
CA ASN A 164 -14.12 3.28 6.00
C ASN A 164 -14.25 4.80 5.82
N PHE A 165 -13.13 5.54 5.86
CA PHE A 165 -13.16 6.99 5.64
C PHE A 165 -13.54 7.38 4.22
N VAL A 166 -13.05 6.66 3.20
CA VAL A 166 -13.42 6.95 1.80
C VAL A 166 -14.91 6.66 1.55
N VAL A 167 -15.42 5.54 2.09
CA VAL A 167 -16.86 5.23 2.03
C VAL A 167 -17.67 6.28 2.78
N PHE A 168 -17.25 6.66 3.99
CA PHE A 168 -17.95 7.68 4.76
C PHE A 168 -17.98 9.02 4.02
N PHE A 169 -16.85 9.45 3.46
CA PHE A 169 -16.80 10.66 2.62
C PHE A 169 -17.76 10.58 1.44
N SER A 170 -17.83 9.41 0.76
CA SER A 170 -18.75 9.21 -0.37
C SER A 170 -20.24 9.41 -0.02
N LYS A 171 -20.60 9.24 1.25
CA LYS A 171 -21.98 9.39 1.74
C LYS A 171 -22.34 10.82 2.09
N ILE A 172 -21.36 11.65 2.40
CA ILE A 172 -21.57 12.99 2.97
C ILE A 172 -21.15 14.12 2.03
N VAL A 173 -20.44 13.83 0.94
CA VAL A 173 -20.05 14.82 -0.06
C VAL A 173 -21.15 15.04 -1.11
N LYS A 174 -21.36 16.30 -1.50
CA LYS A 174 -22.20 16.66 -2.65
C LYS A 174 -21.56 16.15 -3.93
N SER A 175 -22.29 15.32 -4.68
CA SER A 175 -21.77 14.75 -5.92
C SER A 175 -21.55 15.82 -6.98
N SER A 176 -20.34 15.89 -7.52
CA SER A 176 -19.98 16.78 -8.62
C SER A 176 -18.94 16.09 -9.52
N ARG A 177 -18.77 16.63 -10.73
CA ARG A 177 -17.77 16.15 -11.70
C ARG A 177 -16.37 16.14 -11.08
N GLU A 178 -16.02 17.18 -10.35
CA GLU A 178 -14.71 17.36 -9.73
C GLU A 178 -14.48 16.36 -8.59
N VAL A 179 -15.51 16.06 -7.78
CA VAL A 179 -15.43 15.02 -6.74
C VAL A 179 -15.18 13.66 -7.40
N ALA A 180 -15.95 13.35 -8.44
CA ALA A 180 -15.82 12.09 -9.16
C ALA A 180 -14.44 11.93 -9.83
N ASN A 181 -13.82 13.03 -10.26
CA ASN A 181 -12.47 13.01 -10.82
C ASN A 181 -11.37 12.87 -9.75
N LYS A 182 -11.60 13.33 -8.51
CA LYS A 182 -10.61 13.23 -7.41
C LYS A 182 -10.74 11.99 -6.53
N ILE A 183 -11.86 11.27 -6.59
CA ILE A 183 -12.10 10.10 -5.74
C ILE A 183 -11.08 8.97 -5.99
N GLY A 184 -10.51 8.90 -7.19
CA GLY A 184 -9.48 7.90 -7.53
C GLY A 184 -8.19 8.03 -6.71
N TYR A 185 -7.78 9.26 -6.39
CA TYR A 185 -6.66 9.50 -5.49
C TYR A 185 -6.93 8.95 -4.08
N MET A 186 -8.20 9.01 -3.64
CA MET A 186 -8.61 8.52 -2.33
C MET A 186 -8.71 6.99 -2.30
N THR A 187 -9.26 6.36 -3.34
CA THR A 187 -9.35 4.89 -3.41
C THR A 187 -7.97 4.23 -3.54
N ALA A 188 -7.00 4.92 -4.14
CA ALA A 188 -5.62 4.47 -4.27
C ALA A 188 -4.93 4.22 -2.91
N PHE A 189 -5.43 4.81 -1.81
CA PHE A 189 -4.89 4.54 -0.47
C PHE A 189 -5.08 3.09 -0.01
N PHE A 190 -6.10 2.39 -0.52
CA PHE A 190 -6.37 1.00 -0.13
C PHE A 190 -6.34 0.02 -1.30
N SER A 191 -6.70 0.44 -2.52
CA SER A 191 -6.80 -0.45 -3.70
C SER A 191 -5.47 -1.08 -4.11
N ARG A 192 -4.36 -0.35 -3.89
CA ARG A 192 -3.01 -0.79 -4.25
C ARG A 192 -2.51 -1.95 -3.40
N GLU A 193 -2.99 -2.04 -2.16
CA GLU A 193 -2.67 -3.14 -1.25
C GLU A 193 -3.74 -4.24 -1.29
N ASP A 194 -5.01 -3.88 -1.49
CA ASP A 194 -6.13 -4.82 -1.58
C ASP A 194 -7.18 -4.39 -2.63
N GLN A 195 -7.09 -5.03 -3.81
CA GLN A 195 -8.00 -4.79 -4.93
C GLN A 195 -9.45 -5.21 -4.63
N SER A 196 -9.69 -6.11 -3.66
CA SER A 196 -11.04 -6.55 -3.30
C SER A 196 -11.85 -5.42 -2.67
N LEU A 197 -11.18 -4.55 -1.89
CA LEU A 197 -11.79 -3.36 -1.30
C LEU A 197 -12.21 -2.34 -2.38
N PHE A 198 -11.43 -2.21 -3.45
CA PHE A 198 -11.81 -1.36 -4.59
C PHE A 198 -13.09 -1.87 -5.26
N ASN A 199 -13.18 -3.16 -5.53
CA ASN A 199 -14.38 -3.77 -6.09
C ASN A 199 -15.59 -3.60 -5.15
N ARG A 200 -15.37 -3.78 -3.84
CA ARG A 200 -16.40 -3.52 -2.83
C ARG A 200 -16.89 -2.07 -2.88
N PHE A 201 -15.97 -1.09 -2.89
CA PHE A 201 -16.30 0.33 -2.93
C PHE A 201 -17.17 0.69 -4.13
N VAL A 202 -16.80 0.23 -5.33
CA VAL A 202 -17.50 0.52 -6.59
C VAL A 202 -18.92 -0.04 -6.63
N ASN A 203 -19.14 -1.15 -5.92
CA ASN A 203 -20.46 -1.80 -5.84
C ASN A 203 -21.38 -1.20 -4.76
N MET A 204 -20.90 -0.23 -3.96
CA MET A 204 -21.72 0.44 -2.95
C MET A 204 -22.62 1.49 -3.59
N LYS A 205 -23.91 1.50 -3.19
CA LYS A 205 -24.89 2.50 -3.66
C LYS A 205 -24.42 3.94 -3.45
N SER A 206 -23.82 4.25 -2.29
CA SER A 206 -23.32 5.61 -2.00
C SER A 206 -22.22 6.05 -2.96
N SER A 207 -21.29 5.16 -3.28
CA SER A 207 -20.19 5.42 -4.21
C SER A 207 -20.70 5.59 -5.65
N GLN A 208 -21.67 4.77 -6.07
CA GLN A 208 -22.24 4.83 -7.41
C GLN A 208 -22.88 6.19 -7.74
N VAL A 209 -23.50 6.85 -6.75
CA VAL A 209 -24.06 8.21 -6.93
C VAL A 209 -22.97 9.21 -7.35
N ILE A 210 -21.79 9.16 -6.72
CA ILE A 210 -20.67 10.01 -7.10
C ILE A 210 -20.13 9.61 -8.47
N LEU A 211 -19.93 8.32 -8.71
CA LEU A 211 -19.33 7.82 -9.95
C LEU A 211 -20.19 8.16 -11.19
N GLN A 212 -21.51 8.13 -11.07
CA GLN A 212 -22.44 8.47 -12.15
C GLN A 212 -22.57 9.98 -12.39
N SER A 213 -22.02 10.83 -11.52
CA SER A 213 -22.20 12.28 -11.64
C SER A 213 -21.49 12.87 -12.88
N ALA A 214 -22.27 13.59 -13.69
CA ALA A 214 -21.83 14.44 -14.81
C ALA A 214 -20.75 13.82 -15.73
N PHE A 215 -20.95 12.56 -16.14
CA PHE A 215 -20.01 11.83 -16.98
C PHE A 215 -20.24 12.08 -18.48
N GLU A 216 -19.29 12.78 -19.09
CA GLU A 216 -19.18 12.96 -20.55
C GLU A 216 -17.81 12.45 -21.02
N PRO A 217 -17.75 11.46 -21.93
CA PRO A 217 -16.48 10.83 -22.34
C PRO A 217 -15.41 11.82 -22.81
N LEU A 218 -15.79 12.76 -23.69
CA LEU A 218 -14.86 13.74 -24.24
C LEU A 218 -14.29 14.67 -23.16
N ASP A 219 -15.15 15.23 -22.30
CA ASP A 219 -14.75 16.12 -21.22
C ASP A 219 -13.76 15.46 -20.25
N VAL A 220 -13.98 14.16 -19.98
CA VAL A 220 -13.18 13.42 -19.02
C VAL A 220 -11.82 13.01 -19.62
N VAL A 221 -11.77 12.68 -20.91
CA VAL A 221 -10.51 12.49 -21.64
C VAL A 221 -9.72 13.80 -21.69
N GLN A 222 -10.37 14.93 -22.01
CA GLN A 222 -9.72 16.24 -21.99
C GLN A 222 -9.20 16.61 -20.59
N PHE A 223 -9.98 16.33 -19.54
CA PHE A 223 -9.55 16.53 -18.16
C PHE A 223 -8.27 15.74 -17.85
N ALA A 224 -8.20 14.46 -18.27
CA ALA A 224 -7.04 13.61 -18.06
C ALA A 224 -5.77 14.18 -18.73
N LEU A 225 -5.92 14.64 -19.97
CA LEU A 225 -4.84 15.23 -20.76
C LEU A 225 -4.35 16.58 -20.20
N GLN A 226 -5.26 17.40 -19.66
CA GLN A 226 -4.93 18.73 -19.13
C GLN A 226 -4.33 18.69 -17.72
N ASN A 227 -4.78 17.77 -16.86
CA ASN A 227 -4.45 17.79 -15.43
C ASN A 227 -3.28 16.88 -15.02
N ARG A 228 -2.63 16.19 -15.97
CA ARG A 228 -1.46 15.33 -15.72
C ARG A 228 -1.67 14.40 -14.52
N VAL A 229 -2.68 13.55 -14.61
CA VAL A 229 -3.06 12.63 -13.53
C VAL A 229 -1.90 11.68 -13.22
N ASP A 230 -1.50 11.62 -11.96
CA ASP A 230 -0.50 10.66 -11.48
C ASP A 230 -1.15 9.28 -11.27
N PHE A 231 -1.21 8.50 -12.34
CA PHE A 231 -1.81 7.15 -12.34
C PHE A 231 -1.11 6.15 -11.42
N GLU A 232 0.04 6.48 -10.84
CA GLU A 232 0.66 5.66 -9.79
C GLU A 232 -0.03 5.85 -8.44
N LYS A 233 -0.46 7.08 -8.18
CA LYS A 233 -1.11 7.48 -6.93
C LYS A 233 -2.62 7.60 -7.05
N ASP A 234 -3.18 7.33 -8.22
CA ASP A 234 -4.59 7.55 -8.51
C ASP A 234 -5.21 6.37 -9.29
N ASP A 235 -6.39 5.90 -8.84
CA ASP A 235 -7.18 4.89 -9.54
C ASP A 235 -8.06 5.47 -10.66
N PHE A 236 -7.85 6.73 -11.04
CA PHE A 236 -8.63 7.48 -12.02
C PHE A 236 -8.95 6.65 -13.28
N ALA A 237 -7.94 6.06 -13.94
CA ALA A 237 -8.13 5.25 -15.15
C ALA A 237 -9.12 4.09 -14.95
N ALA A 238 -9.01 3.34 -13.85
CA ALA A 238 -9.91 2.24 -13.55
C ALA A 238 -11.33 2.74 -13.26
N LEU A 239 -11.44 3.84 -12.51
CA LEU A 239 -12.72 4.47 -12.21
C LEU A 239 -13.38 5.05 -13.47
N LEU A 240 -12.63 5.56 -14.44
CA LEU A 240 -13.20 6.05 -15.70
C LEU A 240 -14.02 4.98 -16.41
N TRP A 241 -13.48 3.77 -16.52
CA TRP A 241 -14.20 2.66 -17.15
C TRP A 241 -15.40 2.18 -16.35
N ILE A 242 -15.30 2.24 -15.02
CA ILE A 242 -16.44 1.97 -14.14
C ILE A 242 -17.55 3.00 -14.36
N ARG A 243 -17.20 4.29 -14.44
CA ARG A 243 -18.15 5.38 -14.68
C ARG A 243 -18.80 5.25 -16.06
N ALA A 244 -18.02 4.95 -17.09
CA ALA A 244 -18.53 4.70 -18.44
C ALA A 244 -19.51 3.52 -18.46
N ASN A 245 -19.20 2.44 -17.73
CA ASN A 245 -20.09 1.29 -17.60
C ASN A 245 -21.38 1.64 -16.84
N LEU A 246 -21.29 2.35 -15.71
CA LEU A 246 -22.43 2.76 -14.89
C LEU A 246 -23.37 3.75 -15.61
N THR A 247 -22.90 4.42 -16.65
CA THR A 247 -23.65 5.42 -17.44
C THR A 247 -24.01 4.92 -18.84
N GLY A 248 -23.64 3.69 -19.20
CA GLY A 248 -23.93 3.11 -20.52
C GLY A 248 -23.12 3.74 -21.67
N LYS A 249 -22.06 4.50 -21.39
CA LYS A 249 -21.23 5.21 -22.38
C LYS A 249 -19.88 4.54 -22.64
N LYS A 250 -19.79 3.22 -22.42
CA LYS A 250 -18.53 2.46 -22.52
C LYS A 250 -17.96 2.47 -23.93
N ASP A 251 -18.79 2.17 -24.94
CA ASP A 251 -18.37 2.13 -26.34
C ASP A 251 -18.00 3.53 -26.86
N GLU A 252 -18.76 4.55 -26.46
CA GLU A 252 -18.47 5.95 -26.77
C GLU A 252 -17.10 6.36 -26.19
N MET A 253 -16.83 6.03 -24.93
CA MET A 253 -15.55 6.30 -24.27
C MET A 253 -14.38 5.62 -24.98
N LYS A 254 -14.56 4.36 -25.39
CA LYS A 254 -13.57 3.63 -26.18
C LYS A 254 -13.29 4.33 -27.51
N ALA A 255 -14.33 4.65 -28.27
CA ALA A 255 -14.19 5.33 -29.56
C ALA A 255 -13.51 6.70 -29.45
N VAL A 256 -13.80 7.47 -28.40
CA VAL A 256 -13.15 8.76 -28.14
C VAL A 256 -11.66 8.57 -27.84
N ILE A 257 -11.29 7.63 -26.96
CA ILE A 257 -9.88 7.36 -26.65
C ILE A 257 -9.12 6.91 -27.90
N GLU A 258 -9.67 5.94 -28.65
CA GLU A 258 -9.04 5.41 -29.85
C GLU A 258 -8.84 6.49 -30.92
N LYS A 259 -9.86 7.33 -31.14
CA LYS A 259 -9.77 8.46 -32.08
C LYS A 259 -8.69 9.46 -31.67
N VAL A 260 -8.71 9.92 -30.42
CA VAL A 260 -7.73 10.90 -29.93
C VAL A 260 -6.32 10.31 -29.97
N LEU A 261 -6.17 9.03 -29.64
CA LEU A 261 -4.88 8.33 -29.71
C LEU A 261 -4.38 8.23 -31.16
N ALA A 262 -5.25 7.87 -32.10
CA ALA A 262 -4.92 7.80 -33.52
C ALA A 262 -4.51 9.18 -34.07
N ASP A 263 -5.27 10.24 -33.76
CA ASP A 263 -4.98 11.60 -34.18
C ASP A 263 -3.59 12.04 -33.68
N ARG A 264 -3.26 11.78 -32.41
CA ARG A 264 -1.96 12.12 -31.82
C ARG A 264 -0.78 11.34 -32.39
N LEU A 265 -0.98 10.07 -32.74
CA LEU A 265 0.05 9.24 -33.34
C LEU A 265 0.20 9.52 -34.85
N ALA A 266 -0.86 9.97 -35.52
CA ALA A 266 -0.88 10.29 -36.94
C ALA A 266 -0.35 11.70 -37.27
N GLU A 267 -0.63 12.70 -36.43
CA GLU A 267 -0.14 14.09 -36.59
C GLU A 267 1.39 14.18 -36.74
N GLU A 268 2.13 13.21 -36.21
CA GLU A 268 3.60 13.21 -36.17
C GLU A 268 4.27 12.19 -37.11
N THR A 269 3.50 11.32 -37.80
CA THR A 269 4.08 10.36 -38.78
C THR A 269 4.39 10.98 -40.16
N ASN A 270 3.98 12.22 -40.38
CA ASN A 270 4.33 13.00 -41.58
C ASN A 270 5.65 13.80 -41.43
N GLY A 271 6.24 13.81 -40.23
CA GLY A 271 7.62 14.26 -39.97
C GLY A 271 8.52 13.05 -39.67
N SER A 272 9.83 13.19 -39.85
CA SER A 272 10.77 12.16 -39.40
C SER A 272 10.52 11.89 -37.91
N ILE A 273 10.33 10.61 -37.55
CA ILE A 273 10.05 10.07 -36.20
C ILE A 273 11.08 10.52 -35.14
N GLU A 274 12.14 11.23 -35.53
CA GLU A 274 13.31 11.55 -34.72
C GLU A 274 13.01 12.46 -33.51
N GLU A 275 11.92 13.24 -33.43
CA GLU A 275 11.64 14.06 -32.23
C GLU A 275 10.13 14.23 -31.90
N LEU A 276 9.50 13.24 -31.25
CA LEU A 276 8.18 13.47 -30.63
C LEU A 276 8.28 14.51 -29.51
N SER A 277 7.43 15.53 -29.55
CA SER A 277 7.38 16.54 -28.48
C SER A 277 7.00 15.92 -27.12
N CYS A 278 7.55 16.45 -26.02
CA CYS A 278 7.25 15.96 -24.67
C CYS A 278 5.74 15.96 -24.35
N SER A 279 4.98 16.93 -24.88
CA SER A 279 3.53 17.01 -24.70
C SER A 279 2.78 15.88 -25.40
N VAL A 280 3.24 15.45 -26.58
CA VAL A 280 2.65 14.32 -27.30
C VAL A 280 2.94 13.03 -26.55
N ILE A 281 4.18 12.85 -26.08
CA ILE A 281 4.58 11.70 -25.26
C ILE A 281 3.70 11.58 -24.01
N GLU A 282 3.55 12.67 -23.24
CA GLU A 282 2.70 12.69 -22.03
C GLU A 282 1.23 12.37 -22.35
N ALA A 283 0.70 12.90 -23.46
CA ALA A 283 -0.68 12.66 -23.89
C ALA A 283 -0.90 11.21 -24.31
N VAL A 284 -0.01 10.64 -25.13
CA VAL A 284 -0.08 9.25 -25.58
C VAL A 284 0.05 8.30 -24.40
N ASP A 285 1.00 8.52 -23.49
CA ASP A 285 1.16 7.69 -22.28
C ASP A 285 -0.08 7.73 -21.38
N THR A 286 -0.69 8.89 -21.24
CA THR A 286 -1.95 9.07 -20.50
C THR A 286 -3.07 8.24 -21.13
N LEU A 287 -3.25 8.33 -22.46
CA LEU A 287 -4.30 7.61 -23.18
C LEU A 287 -4.07 6.10 -23.15
N LEU A 288 -2.84 5.64 -23.34
CA LEU A 288 -2.47 4.23 -23.23
C LEU A 288 -2.73 3.71 -21.81
N THR A 289 -2.41 4.49 -20.77
CA THR A 289 -2.68 4.10 -19.38
C THR A 289 -4.18 3.96 -19.12
N ILE A 290 -5.00 4.88 -19.64
CA ILE A 290 -6.46 4.77 -19.57
C ILE A 290 -6.92 3.52 -20.32
N LEU A 291 -6.46 3.31 -21.56
CA LEU A 291 -6.84 2.15 -22.37
C LEU A 291 -6.45 0.83 -21.71
N PHE A 292 -5.28 0.76 -21.07
CA PHE A 292 -4.83 -0.43 -20.35
C PHE A 292 -5.73 -0.79 -19.16
N ALA A 293 -6.32 0.20 -18.49
CA ALA A 293 -7.27 -0.05 -17.40
C ALA A 293 -8.62 -0.64 -17.89
N TYR A 294 -8.90 -0.64 -19.19
CA TYR A 294 -10.05 -1.32 -19.78
C TYR A 294 -9.92 -2.83 -19.54
N LYS A 295 -10.90 -3.49 -18.93
CA LYS A 295 -10.79 -4.91 -18.53
C LYS A 295 -11.26 -5.91 -19.60
N GLU A 296 -11.99 -5.46 -20.60
CA GLU A 296 -12.44 -6.33 -21.69
C GLU A 296 -11.34 -6.48 -22.74
N GLU A 297 -11.48 -7.53 -23.56
CA GLU A 297 -10.62 -7.73 -24.71
C GLU A 297 -10.68 -6.48 -25.60
N LEU A 298 -9.50 -5.94 -25.86
CA LEU A 298 -9.34 -5.00 -26.96
C LEU A 298 -9.47 -5.85 -28.22
N LEU A 299 -10.69 -5.98 -28.76
CA LEU A 299 -10.90 -6.46 -30.13
C LEU A 299 -9.80 -5.83 -31.00
N PRO A 300 -9.20 -6.60 -31.93
CA PRO A 300 -8.04 -6.17 -32.70
C PRO A 300 -8.34 -4.77 -33.19
N VAL A 301 -7.67 -3.84 -32.52
CA VAL A 301 -7.77 -2.41 -32.75
C VAL A 301 -7.72 -2.23 -34.27
N PHE A 302 -8.54 -1.34 -34.84
CA PHE A 302 -8.48 -0.98 -36.27
C PHE A 302 -7.03 -1.13 -36.73
N TYR A 303 -6.72 -2.07 -37.65
CA TYR A 303 -5.35 -2.58 -37.86
C TYR A 303 -4.27 -1.48 -37.90
N GLY A 304 -4.61 -0.28 -38.40
CA GLY A 304 -3.73 0.89 -38.38
C GLY A 304 -3.37 1.44 -36.98
N LEU A 305 -4.28 1.50 -36.01
CA LEU A 305 -3.96 2.00 -34.66
C LEU A 305 -3.11 1.00 -33.87
N ALA A 306 -3.28 -0.32 -34.06
CA ALA A 306 -2.39 -1.31 -33.45
C ALA A 306 -0.93 -1.11 -33.91
N GLU A 307 -0.74 -0.89 -35.21
CA GLU A 307 0.57 -0.62 -35.80
C GLU A 307 1.17 0.70 -35.28
N LEU A 308 0.37 1.75 -35.15
CA LEU A 308 0.81 3.03 -34.58
C LEU A 308 1.26 2.90 -33.12
N ILE A 309 0.52 2.15 -32.30
CA ILE A 309 0.88 1.88 -30.90
C ILE A 309 2.18 1.06 -30.83
N GLN A 310 2.31 0.02 -31.66
CA GLN A 310 3.53 -0.79 -31.73
C GLN A 310 4.75 0.08 -32.08
N ARG A 311 4.65 0.89 -33.14
CA ARG A 311 5.71 1.81 -33.56
C ARG A 311 6.07 2.80 -32.45
N TYR A 312 5.08 3.34 -31.73
CA TYR A 312 5.30 4.23 -30.61
C TYR A 312 6.06 3.56 -29.45
N ILE A 313 5.67 2.35 -29.04
CA ILE A 313 6.35 1.64 -27.95
C ILE A 313 7.79 1.28 -28.34
N LEU A 314 8.01 0.85 -29.59
CA LEU A 314 9.36 0.60 -30.12
C LEU A 314 10.20 1.87 -30.15
N PHE A 315 9.63 2.97 -30.65
CA PHE A 315 10.26 4.30 -30.63
C PHE A 315 10.70 4.64 -29.20
N ARG A 316 9.81 4.50 -28.21
CA ARG A 316 10.11 4.77 -26.80
C ARG A 316 11.23 3.90 -26.24
N CYS A 317 11.39 2.66 -26.68
CA CYS A 317 12.54 1.85 -26.30
C CYS A 317 13.85 2.40 -26.91
N THR A 318 13.79 2.86 -28.16
CA THR A 318 14.96 3.36 -28.89
C THR A 318 15.39 4.79 -28.54
N THR A 319 14.48 5.67 -28.13
CA THR A 319 14.73 7.12 -27.99
C THR A 319 14.49 7.67 -26.59
N ALA A 320 14.35 6.81 -25.57
CA ALA A 320 14.19 7.22 -24.18
C ALA A 320 15.44 7.90 -23.57
N SER A 321 16.08 8.83 -24.27
CA SER A 321 16.91 9.88 -23.67
C SER A 321 16.06 11.15 -23.58
N SER A 322 15.39 11.38 -22.46
CA SER A 322 14.94 12.73 -22.16
C SER A 322 15.18 13.06 -20.70
N SER A 323 15.58 14.31 -20.50
CA SER A 323 16.01 14.97 -19.27
C SER A 323 14.93 15.07 -18.18
N LYS A 324 13.87 14.26 -18.25
CA LYS A 324 12.78 14.21 -17.27
C LYS A 324 12.46 12.77 -16.88
N PRO A 325 12.19 12.51 -15.58
CA PRO A 325 11.87 11.18 -15.10
C PRO A 325 10.61 10.66 -15.79
N GLN A 326 10.72 9.51 -16.45
CA GLN A 326 9.55 8.80 -16.97
C GLN A 326 8.69 8.31 -15.81
N PRO A 327 7.35 8.25 -15.96
CA PRO A 327 6.51 7.67 -14.92
C PRO A 327 6.88 6.18 -14.73
N SER A 328 7.10 5.78 -13.49
CA SER A 328 7.67 4.50 -13.08
C SER A 328 6.81 3.26 -13.38
N ARG A 329 5.63 3.41 -14.01
CA ARG A 329 4.75 2.29 -14.41
C ARG A 329 4.42 2.22 -15.90
N VAL A 330 4.92 3.14 -16.72
CA VAL A 330 4.65 3.14 -18.17
C VAL A 330 5.10 1.83 -18.83
N HIS A 331 6.20 1.24 -18.36
CA HIS A 331 6.69 -0.05 -18.84
C HIS A 331 5.63 -1.18 -18.71
N SER A 332 4.93 -1.25 -17.58
CA SER A 332 3.88 -2.27 -17.35
C SER A 332 2.66 -2.07 -18.24
N VAL A 333 2.31 -0.80 -18.51
CA VAL A 333 1.24 -0.42 -19.45
C VAL A 333 1.61 -0.87 -20.86
N TYR A 334 2.85 -0.63 -21.29
CA TYR A 334 3.31 -1.03 -22.62
C TYR A 334 3.30 -2.53 -22.81
N VAL A 335 3.89 -3.30 -21.89
CA VAL A 335 3.88 -4.77 -21.94
C VAL A 335 2.43 -5.29 -21.94
N GLY A 336 1.57 -4.70 -21.11
CA GLY A 336 0.18 -5.08 -21.00
C GLY A 336 -0.63 -4.83 -22.29
N ILE A 337 -0.44 -3.67 -22.93
CA ILE A 337 -1.06 -3.34 -24.22
C ILE A 337 -0.49 -4.22 -25.32
N TRP A 338 0.83 -4.39 -25.38
CA TRP A 338 1.52 -5.24 -26.35
C TRP A 338 0.96 -6.66 -26.35
N LYS A 339 0.76 -7.23 -25.16
CA LYS A 339 0.14 -8.54 -24.97
C LYS A 339 -1.31 -8.57 -25.48
N ARG A 340 -2.11 -7.53 -25.19
CA ARG A 340 -3.50 -7.44 -25.65
C ARG A 340 -3.64 -7.26 -27.16
N LEU A 341 -2.61 -6.75 -27.81
CA LEU A 341 -2.52 -6.67 -29.27
C LEU A 341 -2.02 -7.99 -29.89
N GLU A 342 -1.85 -9.06 -29.11
CA GLU A 342 -1.36 -10.37 -29.55
C GLU A 342 0.02 -10.32 -30.23
N LEU A 343 0.83 -9.31 -29.89
CA LEU A 343 2.18 -9.16 -30.39
C LEU A 343 3.16 -10.02 -29.57
N SER A 344 4.18 -10.57 -30.21
CA SER A 344 5.20 -11.38 -29.53
C SER A 344 5.95 -10.53 -28.50
N LEU A 345 5.97 -10.99 -27.25
CA LEU A 345 6.73 -10.35 -26.18
C LEU A 345 8.22 -10.68 -26.25
N LYS A 346 8.60 -11.76 -26.93
CA LYS A 346 10.01 -12.10 -27.15
C LYS A 346 10.74 -10.98 -27.90
N SER A 347 10.16 -10.46 -28.98
CA SER A 347 10.81 -9.42 -29.79
C SER A 347 11.11 -8.12 -29.03
N ILE A 348 10.24 -7.73 -28.09
CA ILE A 348 10.49 -6.52 -27.28
C ILE A 348 11.58 -6.78 -26.23
N VAL A 349 11.63 -7.97 -25.64
CA VAL A 349 12.68 -8.36 -24.70
C VAL A 349 14.04 -8.42 -25.40
N ASP A 350 14.12 -9.08 -26.56
CA ASP A 350 15.34 -9.17 -27.37
C ASP A 350 15.86 -7.77 -27.74
N LEU A 351 14.96 -6.88 -28.17
CA LEU A 351 15.31 -5.49 -28.48
C LEU A 351 15.85 -4.77 -27.24
N CYS A 352 15.15 -4.81 -26.11
CA CYS A 352 15.58 -4.13 -24.89
C CYS A 352 16.94 -4.62 -24.42
N LEU A 353 17.18 -5.93 -24.42
CA LEU A 353 18.47 -6.50 -24.01
C LEU A 353 19.60 -6.20 -24.98
N SER A 354 19.31 -6.16 -26.27
CA SER A 354 20.27 -5.77 -27.31
C SER A 354 20.68 -4.30 -27.14
N LEU A 355 19.71 -3.40 -26.96
CA LEU A 355 19.97 -1.97 -26.71
C LEU A 355 20.78 -1.74 -25.43
N ILE A 356 20.50 -2.49 -24.36
CA ILE A 356 21.29 -2.45 -23.12
C ILE A 356 22.73 -2.95 -23.36
N SER A 357 22.93 -3.95 -24.22
CA SER A 357 24.23 -4.60 -24.45
C SER A 357 25.11 -3.85 -25.46
N GLU A 358 24.53 -3.18 -26.44
CA GLU A 358 25.24 -2.59 -27.59
C GLU A 358 25.66 -1.12 -27.36
N GLU A 359 24.92 -0.37 -26.55
CA GLU A 359 25.19 1.05 -26.33
C GLU A 359 26.30 1.25 -25.29
N LYS A 360 27.49 1.67 -25.77
CA LYS A 360 28.65 2.00 -24.92
C LYS A 360 28.37 3.10 -23.88
N GLU A 361 27.36 3.95 -24.10
CA GLU A 361 26.97 5.05 -23.22
C GLU A 361 25.44 5.16 -23.08
N ILE A 362 24.79 4.10 -22.58
CA ILE A 362 23.37 4.16 -22.21
C ILE A 362 23.15 5.05 -20.97
N THR A 363 22.15 5.93 -21.00
CA THR A 363 21.79 6.73 -19.81
C THR A 363 21.14 5.86 -18.73
N VAL A 364 21.29 6.24 -17.46
CA VAL A 364 20.75 5.48 -16.31
C VAL A 364 19.22 5.40 -16.38
N GLU A 365 18.56 6.47 -16.83
CA GLU A 365 17.11 6.52 -17.06
C GLU A 365 16.66 5.47 -18.08
N ARG A 366 17.35 5.40 -19.23
CA ARG A 366 17.01 4.48 -20.31
C ARG A 366 17.30 3.04 -19.92
N HIS A 367 18.42 2.81 -19.23
CA HIS A 367 18.75 1.48 -18.72
C HIS A 367 17.67 0.98 -17.76
N CYS A 368 17.26 1.82 -16.81
CA CYS A 368 16.18 1.50 -15.88
C CYS A 368 14.89 1.13 -16.63
N PHE A 369 14.48 1.96 -17.60
CA PHE A 369 13.25 1.75 -18.36
C PHE A 369 13.26 0.44 -19.18
N LEU A 370 14.33 0.17 -19.93
CA LEU A 370 14.46 -1.04 -20.73
C LEU A 370 14.50 -2.31 -19.87
N LEU A 371 15.15 -2.24 -18.71
CA LEU A 371 15.21 -3.37 -17.77
C LEU A 371 13.84 -3.68 -17.16
N GLN A 372 13.06 -2.64 -16.83
CA GLN A 372 11.71 -2.78 -16.33
C GLN A 372 10.75 -3.38 -17.37
N ILE A 373 10.79 -2.92 -18.63
CA ILE A 373 10.02 -3.52 -19.74
C ILE A 373 10.40 -4.99 -19.88
N SER A 374 11.70 -5.28 -19.91
CA SER A 374 12.20 -6.65 -20.06
C SER A 374 11.66 -7.54 -18.95
N TYR A 375 11.71 -7.08 -17.69
CA TYR A 375 11.27 -7.86 -16.54
C TYR A 375 9.76 -8.14 -16.53
N ASP A 376 8.95 -7.13 -16.87
CA ASP A 376 7.50 -7.29 -16.93
C ASP A 376 7.08 -8.22 -18.07
N ALA A 377 7.71 -8.09 -19.24
CA ALA A 377 7.48 -8.98 -20.38
C ALA A 377 7.92 -10.42 -20.06
N PHE A 378 9.03 -10.56 -19.32
CA PHE A 378 9.59 -11.84 -18.91
C PHE A 378 8.60 -12.73 -18.13
N ALA A 379 7.65 -12.14 -17.39
CA ALA A 379 6.63 -12.89 -16.67
C ALA A 379 5.57 -13.57 -17.55
N HIS A 380 5.60 -13.31 -18.86
CA HIS A 380 4.58 -13.77 -19.80
C HIS A 380 5.14 -14.59 -20.96
N LEU A 381 6.45 -14.82 -21.00
CA LEU A 381 7.09 -15.67 -22.01
C LEU A 381 6.80 -17.16 -21.73
N SER A 382 6.64 -17.94 -22.79
CA SER A 382 6.59 -19.40 -22.73
C SER A 382 7.95 -20.01 -22.40
N HIS A 383 8.00 -21.29 -21.98
CA HIS A 383 9.27 -21.97 -21.68
C HIS A 383 10.26 -21.94 -22.84
N ASP A 384 9.79 -22.17 -24.07
CA ASP A 384 10.66 -22.17 -25.26
C ASP A 384 11.23 -20.75 -25.54
N GLU A 385 10.43 -19.70 -25.35
CA GLU A 385 10.89 -18.32 -25.51
C GLU A 385 11.88 -17.92 -24.39
N LEU A 386 11.73 -18.48 -23.19
CA LEU A 386 12.64 -18.23 -22.06
C LEU A 386 14.03 -18.79 -22.35
N ASP A 387 14.11 -20.00 -22.90
CA ASP A 387 15.38 -20.66 -23.23
C ASP A 387 16.21 -19.86 -24.24
N ASP A 388 15.54 -19.16 -25.17
CA ASP A 388 16.19 -18.28 -26.15
C ASP A 388 16.73 -16.98 -25.52
N VAL A 389 16.04 -16.42 -24.52
CA VAL A 389 16.36 -15.12 -23.90
C VAL A 389 17.39 -15.25 -22.77
N ILE A 390 17.39 -16.38 -22.05
CA ILE A 390 18.28 -16.63 -20.91
C ILE A 390 19.76 -16.36 -21.21
N PRO A 391 20.35 -16.81 -22.33
CA PRO A 391 21.74 -16.54 -22.65
C PRO A 391 22.07 -15.04 -22.72
N CYS A 392 21.18 -14.24 -23.30
CA CYS A 392 21.32 -12.78 -23.37
C CYS A 392 21.28 -12.13 -21.99
N LEU A 393 20.38 -12.60 -21.11
CA LEU A 393 20.27 -12.12 -19.73
C LEU A 393 21.48 -12.50 -18.88
N VAL A 394 21.98 -13.73 -19.01
CA VAL A 394 23.21 -14.16 -18.31
C VAL A 394 24.39 -13.30 -18.74
N ARG A 395 24.53 -13.02 -20.05
CA ARG A 395 25.56 -12.12 -20.57
C ARG A 395 25.44 -10.71 -19.99
N TYR A 396 24.22 -10.18 -19.87
CA TYR A 396 23.98 -8.86 -19.27
C TYR A 396 24.29 -8.83 -17.77
N LEU A 397 23.89 -9.85 -17.01
CA LEU A 397 24.10 -9.91 -15.57
C LEU A 397 25.59 -9.99 -15.20
N GLY A 398 26.40 -10.60 -16.07
CA GLY A 398 27.85 -10.70 -15.93
C GLY A 398 28.28 -11.68 -14.85
N GLU A 399 29.57 -11.63 -14.48
CA GLU A 399 30.18 -12.56 -13.53
C GLU A 399 29.74 -12.32 -12.07
N ASN A 400 29.42 -11.07 -11.71
CA ASN A 400 29.01 -10.66 -10.36
C ASN A 400 27.57 -10.11 -10.36
N PRO A 401 26.55 -10.98 -10.47
CA PRO A 401 25.17 -10.55 -10.66
C PRO A 401 24.54 -9.96 -9.38
N LEU A 402 25.15 -10.18 -8.21
CA LEU A 402 24.69 -9.68 -6.92
C LEU A 402 25.12 -8.24 -6.65
N LEU A 403 26.25 -7.79 -7.21
CA LEU A 403 26.80 -6.46 -6.96
C LEU A 403 26.15 -5.39 -7.84
N PRO A 404 26.06 -4.12 -7.41
CA PRO A 404 25.57 -3.03 -8.24
C PRO A 404 26.46 -2.83 -9.48
N LEU A 405 25.89 -2.29 -10.57
CA LEU A 405 26.69 -1.91 -11.75
C LEU A 405 27.50 -0.65 -11.43
N GLU A 406 28.80 -0.68 -11.73
CA GLU A 406 29.63 0.52 -11.75
C GLU A 406 29.43 1.24 -13.08
N HIS A 407 28.58 2.27 -13.11
CA HIS A 407 28.53 3.17 -14.26
C HIS A 407 29.77 4.06 -14.26
N SER A 408 30.51 4.11 -15.37
CA SER A 408 31.65 5.02 -15.54
C SER A 408 31.18 6.46 -15.33
N LYS A 409 31.87 7.21 -14.47
CA LYS A 409 31.62 8.63 -14.16
C LYS A 409 31.97 9.55 -15.34
N SER A 410 31.44 9.29 -16.53
CA SER A 410 31.77 10.04 -17.75
C SER A 410 30.56 10.73 -18.35
N VAL A 411 29.76 11.42 -17.53
CA VAL A 411 29.13 12.69 -17.91
C VAL A 411 29.06 13.50 -16.61
N VAL A 412 29.24 14.82 -16.71
CA VAL A 412 28.97 15.77 -15.62
C VAL A 412 27.48 15.69 -15.28
N ILE A 413 27.07 14.69 -14.51
CA ILE A 413 25.75 14.60 -13.92
C ILE A 413 25.88 15.39 -12.61
N PRO A 414 25.03 16.41 -12.36
CA PRO A 414 24.93 16.98 -11.02
C PRO A 414 24.70 15.82 -10.05
N ARG A 415 25.20 15.89 -8.83
CA ARG A 415 24.88 14.90 -7.78
C ARG A 415 23.39 15.00 -7.42
N ASP A 416 22.51 14.58 -8.33
CA ASP A 416 21.07 14.62 -8.16
C ASP A 416 20.63 13.35 -7.45
N LYS A 417 19.80 13.54 -6.42
CA LYS A 417 19.21 12.47 -5.62
C LYS A 417 18.44 11.45 -6.46
N ASP A 418 18.14 11.75 -7.71
CA ASP A 418 17.36 10.92 -8.62
C ASP A 418 18.21 9.87 -9.36
N ALA A 419 19.47 10.15 -9.68
CA ALA A 419 20.37 9.16 -10.29
C ALA A 419 20.65 7.98 -9.34
N ASN A 420 20.84 8.25 -8.05
CA ASN A 420 21.03 7.20 -7.04
C ASN A 420 19.77 6.33 -6.88
N LYS A 421 18.57 6.91 -6.99
CA LYS A 421 17.32 6.14 -6.95
C LYS A 421 17.20 5.23 -8.17
N LEU A 422 17.49 5.73 -9.37
CA LEU A 422 17.42 4.93 -10.59
C LEU A 422 18.46 3.80 -10.60
N SER A 423 19.68 4.06 -10.11
CA SER A 423 20.69 3.01 -9.91
C SER A 423 20.21 1.93 -8.94
N ALA A 424 19.54 2.31 -7.85
CA ALA A 424 18.94 1.35 -6.93
C ALA A 424 17.83 0.51 -7.60
N VAL A 425 17.02 1.10 -8.48
CA VAL A 425 16.00 0.37 -9.26
C VAL A 425 16.66 -0.60 -10.24
N ILE A 426 17.71 -0.19 -10.96
CA ILE A 426 18.46 -1.10 -11.85
C ILE A 426 18.98 -2.30 -11.05
N HIS A 427 19.57 -2.06 -9.88
CA HIS A 427 20.08 -3.12 -9.01
C HIS A 427 18.97 -4.04 -8.50
N GLU A 428 17.84 -3.48 -8.06
CA GLU A 428 16.66 -4.24 -7.66
C GLU A 428 16.20 -5.20 -8.77
N TYR A 429 16.03 -4.70 -9.99
CA TYR A 429 15.57 -5.53 -11.11
C TYR A 429 16.60 -6.57 -11.55
N ARG A 430 17.90 -6.27 -11.47
CA ARG A 430 18.96 -7.27 -11.67
C ARG A 430 18.85 -8.41 -10.66
N LEU A 431 18.71 -8.10 -9.37
CA LEU A 431 18.53 -9.11 -8.32
C LEU A 431 17.24 -9.92 -8.51
N LYS A 432 16.14 -9.28 -8.91
CA LYS A 432 14.89 -9.99 -9.23
C LYS A 432 15.06 -10.96 -10.40
N PHE A 433 15.81 -10.59 -11.44
CA PHE A 433 16.15 -11.52 -12.52
C PHE A 433 16.97 -12.71 -12.00
N VAL A 434 17.98 -12.47 -11.16
CA VAL A 434 18.78 -13.55 -10.55
C VAL A 434 17.91 -14.53 -9.75
N ILE A 435 17.04 -14.01 -8.87
CA ILE A 435 16.12 -14.81 -8.07
C ILE A 435 15.20 -15.67 -8.95
N LYS A 436 14.71 -15.11 -10.06
CA LYS A 436 13.74 -15.76 -10.94
C LYS A 436 14.38 -16.77 -11.90
N LEU A 437 15.59 -16.48 -12.40
CA LEU A 437 16.19 -17.20 -13.54
C LEU A 437 17.34 -18.11 -13.17
N LEU A 438 18.09 -17.73 -12.14
CA LEU A 438 19.35 -18.37 -11.84
C LEU A 438 19.35 -19.04 -10.46
N PRO A 439 18.25 -19.69 -9.99
CA PRO A 439 18.30 -20.40 -8.71
C PRO A 439 19.33 -21.53 -8.74
N ASN A 440 19.57 -22.15 -9.89
CA ASN A 440 20.61 -23.17 -10.02
C ASN A 440 22.02 -22.59 -9.90
N VAL A 441 22.26 -21.38 -10.43
CA VAL A 441 23.55 -20.68 -10.26
C VAL A 441 23.74 -20.28 -8.80
N LEU A 442 22.67 -19.80 -8.16
CA LEU A 442 22.70 -19.44 -6.74
C LEU A 442 23.02 -20.64 -5.83
N ARG A 443 22.71 -21.86 -6.27
CA ARG A 443 22.98 -23.10 -5.53
C ARG A 443 24.34 -23.72 -5.83
N MET A 444 25.15 -23.16 -6.74
CA MET A 444 26.48 -23.69 -7.03
C MET A 444 27.46 -23.48 -5.88
N ASP A 445 27.40 -22.31 -5.23
CA ASP A 445 28.16 -21.99 -4.01
C ASP A 445 27.28 -21.20 -3.01
N PRO A 446 26.34 -21.88 -2.34
CA PRO A 446 25.37 -21.22 -1.47
C PRO A 446 26.06 -20.56 -0.27
N LYS A 447 27.22 -21.07 0.16
CA LYS A 447 27.96 -20.49 1.30
C LYS A 447 28.52 -19.11 0.97
N GLN A 448 29.20 -18.98 -0.18
CA GLN A 448 29.77 -17.70 -0.59
C GLN A 448 28.66 -16.67 -0.85
N ILE A 449 27.58 -17.08 -1.51
CA ILE A 449 26.46 -16.20 -1.83
C ILE A 449 25.74 -15.70 -0.57
N LEU A 450 25.56 -16.55 0.45
CA LEU A 450 25.00 -16.13 1.73
C LEU A 450 25.87 -15.05 2.40
N MET A 451 27.20 -15.21 2.37
CA MET A 451 28.13 -14.22 2.91
C MET A 451 28.07 -12.91 2.13
N ASP A 452 28.10 -12.98 0.80
CA ASP A 452 28.02 -11.80 -0.06
C ASP A 452 26.70 -11.05 0.20
N CYS A 453 25.56 -11.75 0.28
CA CYS A 453 24.27 -11.13 0.58
C CYS A 453 24.23 -10.51 2.00
N ALA A 454 24.85 -11.15 2.99
CA ALA A 454 24.92 -10.62 4.36
C ALA A 454 25.75 -9.32 4.41
N ASP A 455 26.89 -9.29 3.70
CA ASP A 455 27.72 -8.10 3.59
C ASP A 455 26.99 -6.98 2.85
N GLN A 456 26.35 -7.30 1.71
CA GLN A 456 25.61 -6.32 0.92
C GLN A 456 24.36 -5.76 1.62
N LEU A 457 23.77 -6.50 2.58
CA LEU A 457 22.61 -6.02 3.32
C LEU A 457 22.90 -4.72 4.10
N ALA A 458 24.13 -4.57 4.61
CA ALA A 458 24.57 -3.35 5.30
C ALA A 458 24.79 -2.16 4.34
N TYR A 459 25.01 -2.42 3.05
CA TYR A 459 25.30 -1.41 2.03
C TYR A 459 24.15 -1.23 1.04
N ALA A 460 22.99 -1.83 1.28
CA ALA A 460 21.85 -1.76 0.37
C ALA A 460 21.42 -0.31 0.16
N SER A 461 21.40 0.12 -1.11
CA SER A 461 21.08 1.49 -1.50
C SER A 461 19.62 1.88 -1.26
N SER A 462 18.73 0.89 -1.15
CA SER A 462 17.30 1.08 -0.91
C SER A 462 16.67 -0.15 -0.25
N TYR A 463 15.49 0.01 0.37
CA TYR A 463 14.77 -1.10 0.97
C TYR A 463 14.39 -2.21 -0.04
N PRO A 464 13.92 -1.92 -1.27
CA PRO A 464 13.64 -2.97 -2.27
C PRO A 464 14.86 -3.83 -2.62
N VAL A 465 16.05 -3.24 -2.70
CA VAL A 465 17.32 -3.97 -2.90
C VAL A 465 17.61 -4.88 -1.70
N ALA A 466 17.50 -4.34 -0.48
CA ALA A 466 17.69 -5.12 0.75
C ALA A 466 16.70 -6.29 0.87
N GLN A 467 15.44 -6.09 0.44
CA GLN A 467 14.44 -7.13 0.41
C GLN A 467 14.83 -8.25 -0.57
N CYS A 468 15.38 -7.94 -1.73
CA CYS A 468 15.89 -8.94 -2.67
C CYS A 468 17.03 -9.77 -2.03
N TYR A 469 17.95 -9.13 -1.30
CA TYR A 469 18.98 -9.88 -0.56
C TYR A 469 18.38 -10.78 0.52
N LEU A 470 17.40 -10.30 1.29
CA LEU A 470 16.71 -11.12 2.29
C LEU A 470 15.97 -12.31 1.66
N ASP A 471 15.44 -12.15 0.45
CA ASP A 471 14.77 -13.24 -0.29
C ASP A 471 15.78 -14.29 -0.77
N ILE A 472 16.96 -13.87 -1.25
CA ILE A 472 18.07 -14.79 -1.61
C ILE A 472 18.57 -15.52 -0.36
N LEU A 473 18.77 -14.81 0.75
CA LEU A 473 19.16 -15.41 2.02
C LEU A 473 18.16 -16.49 2.45
N GLN A 474 16.86 -16.21 2.40
CA GLN A 474 15.81 -17.17 2.73
C GLN A 474 15.80 -18.39 1.80
N MET A 475 16.15 -18.22 0.52
CA MET A 475 16.19 -19.31 -0.46
C MET A 475 17.30 -20.32 -0.14
N LEU A 476 18.46 -19.85 0.34
CA LEU A 476 19.68 -20.66 0.47
C LEU A 476 20.04 -21.06 1.91
N ILE A 477 19.44 -20.44 2.93
CA ILE A 477 19.85 -20.61 4.34
C ILE A 477 19.84 -22.07 4.79
N ASP A 478 18.87 -22.87 4.34
CA ASP A 478 18.75 -24.28 4.72
C ASP A 478 19.76 -25.19 3.99
N GLU A 479 20.44 -24.70 2.95
CA GLU A 479 21.46 -25.45 2.18
C GLU A 479 22.86 -25.37 2.81
N VAL A 480 23.07 -24.51 3.82
CA VAL A 480 24.39 -24.26 4.44
C VAL A 480 24.38 -24.62 5.94
N PRO A 481 25.05 -25.70 6.37
CA PRO A 481 25.15 -26.07 7.79
C PRO A 481 26.30 -25.37 8.54
N CYS A 482 26.96 -24.39 7.93
CA CYS A 482 28.16 -23.76 8.49
C CYS A 482 27.81 -22.70 9.55
N SER A 483 28.08 -22.99 10.83
CA SER A 483 27.72 -22.13 11.97
C SER A 483 28.27 -20.70 11.89
N THR A 484 29.48 -20.50 11.35
CA THR A 484 30.07 -19.15 11.19
C THR A 484 29.35 -18.32 10.14
N THR A 485 29.00 -18.92 9.00
CA THR A 485 28.21 -18.28 7.93
C THR A 485 26.81 -17.96 8.42
N LEU A 486 26.13 -18.93 9.04
CA LEU A 486 24.78 -18.74 9.60
C LEU A 486 24.76 -17.61 10.65
N LEU A 487 25.77 -17.54 11.51
CA LEU A 487 25.90 -16.47 12.51
C LEU A 487 26.07 -15.09 11.87
N ALA A 488 26.89 -14.97 10.83
CA ALA A 488 27.09 -13.72 10.11
C ALA A 488 25.79 -13.23 9.46
N VAL A 489 25.08 -14.14 8.77
CA VAL A 489 23.80 -13.87 8.13
C VAL A 489 22.74 -13.41 9.15
N VAL A 490 22.59 -14.13 10.26
CA VAL A 490 21.61 -13.77 11.31
C VAL A 490 21.94 -12.42 11.93
N LYS A 491 23.22 -12.13 12.21
CA LYS A 491 23.62 -10.82 12.74
C LYS A 491 23.34 -9.68 11.77
N ALA A 492 23.68 -9.85 10.49
CA ALA A 492 23.40 -8.84 9.46
C ALA A 492 21.90 -8.56 9.35
N ALA A 493 21.06 -9.61 9.31
CA ALA A 493 19.61 -9.47 9.24
C ALA A 493 19.01 -8.79 10.49
N ILE A 494 19.53 -9.09 11.70
CA ILE A 494 19.10 -8.43 12.94
C ILE A 494 19.47 -6.94 12.91
N VAL A 495 20.69 -6.59 12.51
CA VAL A 495 21.16 -5.19 12.42
C VAL A 495 20.25 -4.42 11.46
N PHE A 496 20.04 -4.93 10.25
CA PHE A 496 19.15 -4.30 9.27
C PHE A 496 17.71 -4.14 9.80
N THR A 497 17.18 -5.15 10.50
CA THR A 497 15.84 -5.06 11.11
C THR A 497 15.77 -3.98 12.19
N LYS A 498 16.83 -3.81 12.99
CA LYS A 498 16.92 -2.75 14.00
C LYS A 498 16.94 -1.36 13.36
N GLU A 499 17.64 -1.19 12.24
CA GLU A 499 17.66 0.08 11.48
C GLU A 499 16.28 0.46 10.97
N GLN A 500 15.46 -0.52 10.57
CA GLN A 500 14.10 -0.29 10.09
C GLN A 500 13.08 0.01 11.19
N LYS A 501 13.43 -0.04 12.50
CA LYS A 501 12.46 0.05 13.63
C LYS A 501 11.52 1.27 13.59
N LYS A 502 11.96 2.39 13.00
CA LYS A 502 11.16 3.63 12.87
C LYS A 502 10.52 3.80 11.49
N SER A 503 10.73 2.88 10.55
CA SER A 503 10.20 2.96 9.19
C SER A 503 8.93 2.13 9.04
N HIS A 504 8.19 2.38 7.95
CA HIS A 504 7.05 1.55 7.56
C HIS A 504 7.47 0.15 7.06
N HIS A 505 8.78 -0.06 6.83
CA HIS A 505 9.36 -1.35 6.45
C HIS A 505 9.70 -2.24 7.64
N PHE A 506 9.58 -1.76 8.89
CA PHE A 506 9.92 -2.55 10.08
C PHE A 506 9.22 -3.91 10.11
N LEU A 507 7.90 -3.94 9.94
CA LEU A 507 7.11 -5.17 10.04
C LEU A 507 7.40 -6.15 8.87
N PRO A 508 7.45 -5.69 7.60
CA PRO A 508 7.95 -6.52 6.50
C PRO A 508 9.33 -7.12 6.76
N THR A 509 10.30 -6.31 7.20
CA THR A 509 11.65 -6.79 7.51
C THR A 509 11.66 -7.77 8.68
N LEU A 510 10.89 -7.48 9.74
CA LEU A 510 10.74 -8.37 10.88
C LEU A 510 10.16 -9.72 10.44
N ARG A 511 9.17 -9.73 9.55
CA ARG A 511 8.61 -10.98 9.00
C ARG A 511 9.68 -11.79 8.26
N SER A 512 10.49 -11.14 7.42
CA SER A 512 11.60 -11.77 6.70
C SER A 512 12.65 -12.32 7.67
N LEU A 513 13.02 -11.55 8.70
CA LEU A 513 13.95 -11.98 9.74
C LEU A 513 13.42 -13.19 10.50
N LEU A 514 12.17 -13.16 10.97
CA LEU A 514 11.60 -14.28 11.71
C LEU A 514 11.57 -15.56 10.87
N ARG A 515 11.22 -15.47 9.57
CA ARG A 515 11.29 -16.61 8.64
C ARG A 515 12.71 -17.16 8.48
N LEU A 516 13.69 -16.26 8.31
CA LEU A 516 15.10 -16.62 8.17
C LEU A 516 15.63 -17.31 9.43
N CYS A 517 15.36 -16.75 10.61
CA CYS A 517 15.89 -17.25 11.88
C CYS A 517 15.19 -18.52 12.37
N PHE A 518 13.91 -18.72 12.04
CA PHE A 518 13.19 -19.98 12.30
C PHE A 518 13.37 -21.01 11.18
N SER A 519 14.41 -20.90 10.34
CA SER A 519 14.79 -21.94 9.40
C SER A 519 15.44 -23.14 10.12
N LYS A 520 15.50 -24.30 9.46
CA LYS A 520 16.01 -25.54 10.07
C LYS A 520 17.49 -25.41 10.39
N SER A 521 18.29 -24.92 9.44
CA SER A 521 19.74 -24.80 9.61
C SER A 521 20.12 -23.85 10.74
N VAL A 522 19.41 -22.71 10.89
CA VAL A 522 19.67 -21.77 11.98
C VAL A 522 19.28 -22.34 13.35
N MET A 523 18.11 -22.99 13.45
CA MET A 523 17.61 -23.50 14.74
C MET A 523 18.35 -24.76 15.22
N ASN A 524 18.95 -25.53 14.31
CA ASN A 524 19.77 -26.69 14.65
C ASN A 524 21.13 -26.30 15.26
N GLU A 525 21.66 -25.14 14.89
CA GLU A 525 22.94 -24.62 15.40
C GLU A 525 22.74 -23.81 16.69
N GLN A 526 22.98 -24.44 17.85
CA GLN A 526 22.68 -23.86 19.16
C GLN A 526 23.36 -22.49 19.42
N SER A 527 24.57 -22.29 18.90
CA SER A 527 25.33 -21.04 19.03
C SER A 527 24.75 -19.89 18.21
N VAL A 528 24.05 -20.19 17.12
CA VAL A 528 23.38 -19.21 16.25
C VAL A 528 21.98 -18.93 16.79
N ALA A 529 21.25 -19.99 17.15
CA ALA A 529 19.91 -19.90 17.73
C ALA A 529 19.90 -19.05 19.01
N SER A 530 20.92 -19.16 19.87
CA SER A 530 21.00 -18.37 21.11
C SER A 530 21.05 -16.86 20.85
N VAL A 531 21.78 -16.40 19.83
CA VAL A 531 21.88 -14.98 19.45
C VAL A 531 20.54 -14.43 18.97
N PHE A 532 19.82 -15.21 18.16
CA PHE A 532 18.48 -14.82 17.73
C PHE A 532 17.50 -14.81 18.92
N MET A 533 17.57 -15.79 19.82
CA MET A 533 16.69 -15.86 20.99
C MET A 533 16.89 -14.68 21.95
N GLU A 534 18.13 -14.18 22.09
CA GLU A 534 18.40 -12.94 22.81
C GLU A 534 17.70 -11.73 22.17
N TYR A 535 17.79 -11.60 20.84
CA TYR A 535 17.06 -10.54 20.13
C TYR A 535 15.54 -10.70 20.20
N ALA A 536 15.03 -11.94 20.19
CA ALA A 536 13.60 -12.22 20.38
C ALA A 536 13.09 -11.74 21.75
N PHE A 537 13.96 -11.67 22.77
CA PHE A 537 13.62 -11.10 24.08
C PHE A 537 13.41 -9.60 24.05
N ASP A 538 14.28 -8.89 23.35
CA ASP A 538 14.09 -7.46 23.09
C ASP A 538 12.77 -7.22 22.34
N LEU A 539 12.44 -8.09 21.38
CA LEU A 539 11.19 -8.02 20.63
C LEU A 539 9.95 -8.24 21.51
N LEU A 540 10.00 -9.08 22.54
CA LEU A 540 8.89 -9.23 23.48
C LEU A 540 8.58 -7.92 24.22
N THR A 541 9.61 -7.18 24.62
CA THR A 541 9.43 -5.87 25.24
C THR A 541 8.78 -4.87 24.26
N VAL A 542 9.16 -4.94 22.99
CA VAL A 542 8.51 -4.14 21.93
C VAL A 542 7.07 -4.59 21.69
N ALA A 543 6.79 -5.90 21.71
CA ALA A 543 5.48 -6.48 21.50
C ALA A 543 4.47 -6.05 22.58
N GLN A 544 4.91 -5.80 23.82
CA GLN A 544 4.06 -5.23 24.87
C GLN A 544 3.47 -3.86 24.49
N LEU A 545 4.22 -3.08 23.71
CA LEU A 545 3.83 -1.73 23.30
C LEU A 545 3.31 -1.67 21.86
N ASN A 546 3.56 -2.71 21.05
CA ASN A 546 3.22 -2.78 19.63
C ASN A 546 2.52 -4.08 19.26
N THR A 547 1.20 -4.00 19.08
CA THR A 547 0.34 -5.12 18.72
C THR A 547 0.77 -5.85 17.47
N SER A 548 1.28 -5.14 16.46
CA SER A 548 1.67 -5.77 15.20
C SER A 548 2.89 -6.66 15.38
N VAL A 549 3.86 -6.22 16.19
CA VAL A 549 5.04 -7.03 16.53
C VAL A 549 4.64 -8.27 17.31
N ALA A 550 3.72 -8.13 18.28
CA ALA A 550 3.19 -9.27 19.04
C ALA A 550 2.56 -10.33 18.13
N LEU A 551 1.76 -9.90 17.14
CA LEU A 551 1.11 -10.80 16.18
C LEU A 551 2.11 -11.56 15.30
N TYR A 552 3.07 -10.85 14.70
CA TYR A 552 4.09 -11.48 13.85
C TYR A 552 4.96 -12.47 14.63
N LEU A 553 5.32 -12.12 15.86
CA LEU A 553 6.13 -12.98 16.72
C LEU A 553 5.36 -14.24 17.15
N SER A 554 4.10 -14.11 17.56
CA SER A 554 3.23 -15.25 17.91
C SER A 554 3.01 -16.18 16.71
N GLU A 555 2.70 -15.63 15.53
CA GLU A 555 2.52 -16.43 14.31
C GLU A 555 3.80 -17.19 13.93
N ALA A 556 4.97 -16.55 14.03
CA ALA A 556 6.24 -17.17 13.71
C ALA A 556 6.62 -18.27 14.72
N LEU A 557 6.43 -18.02 16.02
CA LEU A 557 6.68 -19.01 17.08
C LEU A 557 5.76 -20.22 16.95
N SER A 558 4.47 -20.01 16.68
CA SER A 558 3.50 -21.08 16.45
C SER A 558 3.90 -21.95 15.25
N LYS A 559 4.35 -21.34 14.14
CA LYS A 559 4.86 -22.08 12.98
C LYS A 559 6.12 -22.86 13.31
N ALA A 560 7.05 -22.28 14.06
CA ALA A 560 8.29 -22.96 14.48
C ALA A 560 8.02 -24.14 15.42
N GLU A 561 7.04 -24.01 16.34
CA GLU A 561 6.56 -25.09 17.20
C GLU A 561 6.00 -26.25 16.37
N ASN A 562 5.07 -25.95 15.46
CA ASN A 562 4.45 -26.96 14.59
C ASN A 562 5.49 -27.69 13.71
N ALA A 563 6.56 -26.99 13.33
CA ALA A 563 7.68 -27.56 12.58
C ALA A 563 8.73 -28.27 13.47
N ASN A 564 8.52 -28.37 14.80
CA ASN A 564 9.43 -28.95 15.78
C ASN A 564 10.83 -28.31 15.84
N LEU A 565 10.95 -27.03 15.48
CA LEU A 565 12.25 -26.33 15.41
C LEU A 565 12.68 -25.71 16.75
N LEU A 566 11.79 -25.69 17.74
CA LEU A 566 12.06 -25.10 19.05
C LEU A 566 12.67 -26.14 20.02
N SER A 567 13.80 -25.78 20.62
CA SER A 567 14.44 -26.52 21.72
C SER A 567 13.54 -26.55 22.97
N ARG A 568 13.87 -27.35 23.99
CA ARG A 568 13.10 -27.40 25.25
C ARG A 568 12.97 -26.03 25.93
N ASN A 569 14.01 -25.19 25.85
CA ASN A 569 13.98 -23.80 26.32
C ASN A 569 13.17 -22.89 25.40
N GLY A 570 13.22 -23.12 24.07
CA GLY A 570 12.38 -22.44 23.08
C GLY A 570 10.89 -22.77 23.23
N ARG A 571 10.55 -24.00 23.64
CA ARG A 571 9.18 -24.42 23.99
C ARG A 571 8.73 -23.80 25.31
N LEU A 572 9.60 -23.73 26.32
CA LEU A 572 9.29 -23.01 27.57
C LEU A 572 9.00 -21.51 27.30
N TRP A 573 9.71 -20.95 26.32
CA TRP A 573 9.48 -19.63 25.75
C TRP A 573 8.17 -19.51 24.99
N PHE A 574 7.83 -20.49 24.15
CA PHE A 574 6.52 -20.61 23.54
C PHE A 574 5.42 -20.67 24.62
N PHE A 575 5.64 -21.36 25.73
CA PHE A 575 4.70 -21.40 26.85
C PHE A 575 4.59 -20.06 27.61
N LEU A 576 5.68 -19.30 27.74
CA LEU A 576 5.66 -17.94 28.30
C LEU A 576 5.02 -16.93 27.34
N SER A 577 5.29 -17.02 26.02
CA SER A 577 4.55 -16.27 25.01
C SER A 577 3.10 -16.75 24.87
N LEU A 578 2.80 -18.00 25.21
CA LEU A 578 1.44 -18.54 25.30
C LEU A 578 0.71 -18.08 26.56
N SER A 579 1.40 -17.69 27.64
CA SER A 579 0.75 -16.97 28.74
C SER A 579 0.35 -15.55 28.32
N LEU A 580 1.06 -15.00 27.34
CA LEU A 580 0.64 -13.86 26.51
C LEU A 580 -0.43 -14.28 25.46
N ASP A 581 -0.44 -15.48 24.86
CA ASP A 581 -1.47 -15.95 23.90
C ASP A 581 -2.79 -16.40 24.55
N GLN A 582 -2.83 -17.04 25.72
CA GLN A 582 -4.12 -17.26 26.40
C GLN A 582 -4.77 -15.91 26.77
N TYR A 583 -3.94 -14.86 26.90
CA TYR A 583 -4.34 -13.46 27.07
C TYR A 583 -4.57 -12.70 25.74
N GLN A 584 -3.96 -13.11 24.61
CA GLN A 584 -3.99 -12.43 23.30
C GLN A 584 -4.77 -13.22 22.23
N GLU A 585 -4.64 -14.54 22.10
CA GLU A 585 -5.38 -15.42 21.18
C GLU A 585 -6.90 -15.40 21.41
N ARG A 586 -7.36 -15.35 22.67
CA ARG A 586 -8.79 -15.07 22.99
C ARG A 586 -9.22 -13.67 22.55
N LYS A 587 -8.31 -12.69 22.54
CA LYS A 587 -8.54 -11.31 22.08
C LYS A 587 -8.46 -11.17 20.55
N ILE A 588 -7.62 -11.97 19.89
CA ILE A 588 -7.29 -11.90 18.46
C ILE A 588 -8.29 -12.69 17.62
N LYS A 589 -8.74 -13.88 18.04
CA LYS A 589 -9.83 -14.59 17.34
C LYS A 589 -11.11 -13.74 17.30
N PHE A 590 -11.40 -12.99 18.37
CA PHE A 590 -12.53 -12.06 18.43
C PHE A 590 -12.30 -10.82 17.55
N SER A 591 -11.09 -10.26 17.56
CA SER A 591 -10.73 -9.06 16.78
C SER A 591 -10.63 -9.33 15.26
N MET A 592 -10.19 -10.51 14.85
CA MET A 592 -10.17 -10.93 13.43
C MET A 592 -11.56 -11.33 12.90
N GLN A 593 -12.47 -11.80 13.76
CA GLN A 593 -13.87 -12.04 13.40
C GLN A 593 -14.70 -10.74 13.33
N LEU A 594 -14.31 -9.68 14.04
CA LEU A 594 -14.94 -8.36 13.97
C LEU A 594 -14.36 -7.47 12.86
N MET A 595 -13.12 -7.73 12.42
CA MET A 595 -12.44 -7.00 11.34
C MET A 595 -12.60 -7.65 9.94
N ARG A 596 -13.10 -8.88 9.87
CA ARG A 596 -13.62 -9.51 8.64
C ARG A 596 -15.12 -9.28 8.58
#